data_AF-A0A1Z2LAU2-F1
#
_entry.id   AF-A0A1Z2LAU2-F1
#
_cell.length_a   1.000
_cell.length_b   1.000
_cell.length_c   1.000
_cell.angle_alpha   90.00
_cell.angle_beta   90.00
_cell.angle_gamma   90.00
#
_symmetry.space_group_name_H-M   'P 1'
#
loop_
_entity.id
_entity.type
_entity.pdbx_description
1 polymer ?
#
loop_
_entity_poly.entity_id
_entity_poly.type
_entity_poly.pdbx_seq_one_letter_code
_entity_poly.pdbx_strand_id
1 'polypeptide(L)'
;MLVFLRQRYATFAPGQTGDARFFMVDVQLDGNRTIQLYFQKRNLYLRGWTHDRGTDFMGGWDREERALTDAQRGERIPTGMTLRKGSDFLKSEYAKDADKESLSRTTMEGRLGKLHTYLGDVVAERRADNAGAEAALHVIARMTAEMARFGLFAKSFTQKWAAGLEQDYTVTVKLHYSPGEYKDYTTPPFRDAILKWKKTTKKSNGGTDTLTVLGKTIVQVEAEAIIGGGAKWRPEAGE
;
A
#
# COMPACT_ATOMS: atom_id res chain seq x y z
N MET A 1 -2.49 -10.05 -9.01
CA MET A 1 -2.81 -9.14 -7.88
C MET A 1 -2.87 -7.66 -8.27
N LEU A 2 -1.81 -7.02 -8.78
CA LEU A 2 -1.80 -5.55 -9.01
C LEU A 2 -2.91 -5.04 -9.93
N VAL A 3 -3.19 -5.74 -11.03
CA VAL A 3 -4.32 -5.43 -11.94
C VAL A 3 -5.66 -5.49 -11.19
N PHE A 4 -5.87 -6.53 -10.39
CA PHE A 4 -7.07 -6.67 -9.55
C PHE A 4 -7.22 -5.50 -8.57
N LEU A 5 -6.15 -5.11 -7.88
CA LEU A 5 -6.17 -3.96 -6.96
C LEU A 5 -6.60 -2.68 -7.69
N ARG A 6 -6.03 -2.40 -8.87
CA ARG A 6 -6.37 -1.23 -9.68
C ARG A 6 -7.82 -1.27 -10.17
N GLN A 7 -8.31 -2.42 -10.62
CA GLN A 7 -9.70 -2.59 -11.05
C GLN A 7 -10.68 -2.38 -9.90
N ARG A 8 -10.41 -2.97 -8.72
CA ARG A 8 -11.29 -2.78 -7.55
C ARG A 8 -11.24 -1.35 -7.04
N TYR A 9 -10.08 -0.71 -7.01
CA TYR A 9 -9.95 0.72 -6.76
C TYR A 9 -10.78 1.58 -7.72
N ALA A 10 -10.79 1.20 -9.02
CA ALA A 10 -11.55 1.92 -10.04
C ALA A 10 -13.03 2.07 -9.66
N THR A 11 -13.60 1.06 -8.99
CA THR A 11 -15.02 0.99 -8.57
C THR A 11 -15.41 1.85 -7.36
N PHE A 12 -14.48 2.61 -6.77
CA PHE A 12 -14.83 3.52 -5.68
C PHE A 12 -15.83 4.58 -6.13
N ALA A 13 -16.87 4.79 -5.32
CA ALA A 13 -17.83 5.88 -5.45
C ALA A 13 -17.94 6.62 -4.10
N PRO A 14 -18.08 7.96 -4.09
CA PRO A 14 -18.33 8.72 -2.87
C PRO A 14 -19.57 8.21 -2.12
N GLY A 15 -19.54 8.26 -0.78
CA GLY A 15 -20.67 7.84 0.06
C GLY A 15 -20.81 6.33 0.27
N GLN A 16 -19.86 5.51 -0.21
CA GLN A 16 -19.84 4.08 0.13
C GLN A 16 -19.72 3.87 1.65
N THR A 17 -20.63 3.08 2.21
CA THR A 17 -20.67 2.70 3.64
C THR A 17 -20.50 1.17 3.80
N GLY A 18 -20.31 0.70 5.04
CA GLY A 18 -20.17 -0.73 5.34
C GLY A 18 -19.06 -1.42 4.54
N ASP A 19 -19.33 -2.63 4.04
CA ASP A 19 -18.36 -3.44 3.30
C ASP A 19 -18.05 -2.92 1.90
N ALA A 20 -18.93 -2.10 1.33
CA ALA A 20 -18.70 -1.50 0.01
C ALA A 20 -17.42 -0.65 0.00
N ARG A 21 -16.96 -0.15 1.16
CA ARG A 21 -15.71 0.59 1.34
C ARG A 21 -14.46 -0.24 1.13
N PHE A 22 -14.54 -1.56 1.17
CA PHE A 22 -13.38 -2.45 1.12
C PHE A 22 -13.39 -3.35 -0.11
N PHE A 23 -12.23 -3.89 -0.43
CA PHE A 23 -12.13 -5.15 -1.13
C PHE A 23 -11.07 -6.01 -0.45
N MET A 24 -11.19 -7.32 -0.63
CA MET A 24 -10.35 -8.31 0.02
C MET A 24 -9.53 -9.07 -1.03
N VAL A 25 -8.30 -9.42 -0.69
CA VAL A 25 -7.44 -10.33 -1.45
C VAL A 25 -7.17 -11.55 -0.57
N ASP A 26 -7.66 -12.72 -0.98
CA ASP A 26 -7.37 -14.00 -0.32
C ASP A 26 -6.04 -14.53 -0.86
N VAL A 27 -5.09 -14.80 0.04
CA VAL A 27 -3.77 -15.31 -0.31
C VAL A 27 -3.56 -16.64 0.40
N GLN A 28 -3.39 -17.69 -0.39
CA GLN A 28 -3.00 -19.00 0.11
C GLN A 28 -1.51 -19.00 0.42
N LEU A 29 -1.14 -19.31 1.67
CA LEU A 29 0.26 -19.40 2.11
C LEU A 29 0.83 -20.79 1.86
N ASP A 30 0.03 -21.81 2.17
CA ASP A 30 0.30 -23.23 1.90
C ASP A 30 -1.04 -24.00 1.89
N GLY A 31 -1.03 -25.34 1.89
CA GLY A 31 -2.25 -26.15 1.82
C GLY A 31 -3.30 -25.89 2.91
N ASN A 32 -2.89 -25.32 4.06
CA ASN A 32 -3.76 -25.18 5.24
C ASN A 32 -3.92 -23.73 5.71
N ARG A 33 -2.98 -22.84 5.37
CA ARG A 33 -2.97 -21.45 5.86
C ARG A 33 -3.37 -20.46 4.79
N THR A 34 -4.24 -19.53 5.16
CA THR A 34 -4.63 -18.38 4.30
C THR A 34 -4.56 -17.07 5.07
N ILE A 35 -4.34 -15.98 4.33
CA ILE A 35 -4.44 -14.62 4.85
C ILE A 35 -5.34 -13.80 3.93
N GLN A 36 -6.32 -13.11 4.50
CA GLN A 36 -7.21 -12.22 3.76
C GLN A 36 -6.80 -10.78 4.02
N LEU A 37 -6.24 -10.11 3.01
CA LEU A 37 -5.82 -8.72 3.11
C LEU A 37 -6.96 -7.78 2.70
N TYR A 38 -7.29 -6.83 3.56
CA TYR A 38 -8.37 -5.86 3.31
C TYR A 38 -7.79 -4.52 2.92
N PHE A 39 -8.25 -3.98 1.79
CA PHE A 39 -7.84 -2.68 1.31
C PHE A 39 -9.03 -1.73 1.27
N GLN A 40 -8.82 -0.48 1.68
CA GLN A 40 -9.83 0.55 1.58
C GLN A 40 -9.90 1.09 0.14
N LYS A 41 -11.09 1.03 -0.48
CA LYS A 41 -11.32 1.48 -1.87
C LYS A 41 -11.01 2.94 -2.10
N ARG A 42 -11.21 3.81 -1.11
CA ARG A 42 -10.99 5.26 -1.24
C ARG A 42 -9.53 5.59 -1.60
N ASN A 43 -8.57 4.89 -0.99
CA ASN A 43 -7.16 5.30 -1.00
C ASN A 43 -6.19 4.13 -1.25
N LEU A 44 -6.66 2.88 -1.45
CA LEU A 44 -5.85 1.66 -1.53
C LEU A 44 -5.06 1.31 -0.24
N TYR A 45 -5.40 1.90 0.91
CA TYR A 45 -4.65 1.62 2.14
C TYR A 45 -4.89 0.18 2.56
N LEU A 46 -3.82 -0.56 2.86
CA LEU A 46 -3.92 -1.88 3.49
C LEU A 46 -4.44 -1.68 4.91
N ARG A 47 -5.73 -1.96 5.08
CA ARG A 47 -6.49 -1.63 6.28
C ARG A 47 -6.29 -2.63 7.40
N GLY A 48 -6.00 -3.86 7.06
CA GLY A 48 -5.91 -4.95 8.02
C GLY A 48 -6.01 -6.28 7.33
N TRP A 49 -6.06 -7.33 8.14
CA TRP A 49 -6.16 -8.69 7.65
C TRP A 49 -6.90 -9.60 8.63
N THR A 50 -7.38 -10.71 8.10
CA THR A 50 -7.78 -11.89 8.86
C THR A 50 -6.91 -13.07 8.43
N HIS A 51 -6.98 -14.18 9.16
CA HIS A 51 -6.31 -15.43 8.79
C HIS A 51 -7.30 -16.59 8.75
N ASP A 52 -6.99 -17.58 7.92
CA ASP A 52 -7.69 -18.86 7.84
C ASP A 52 -9.21 -18.73 7.60
N ARG A 53 -9.61 -17.68 6.88
CA ARG A 53 -11.02 -17.31 6.60
C ARG A 53 -11.84 -17.07 7.86
N GLY A 54 -11.18 -16.79 8.98
CA GLY A 54 -11.79 -16.41 10.24
C GLY A 54 -12.30 -14.97 10.24
N THR A 55 -12.99 -14.62 11.33
CA THR A 55 -13.56 -13.29 11.56
C THR A 55 -12.65 -12.37 12.36
N ASP A 56 -11.52 -12.87 12.85
CA ASP A 56 -10.59 -12.12 13.68
C ASP A 56 -9.79 -11.14 12.84
N PHE A 57 -10.02 -9.86 13.07
CA PHE A 57 -9.50 -8.78 12.25
C PHE A 57 -8.44 -7.99 13.00
N MET A 58 -7.22 -7.98 12.46
CA MET A 58 -6.17 -7.07 12.91
C MET A 58 -6.10 -5.87 11.97
N GLY A 59 -6.22 -4.67 12.52
CA GLY A 59 -6.14 -3.45 11.73
C GLY A 59 -4.75 -2.82 11.71
N GLY A 60 -4.38 -2.32 10.54
CA GLY A 60 -3.30 -1.37 10.33
C GLY A 60 -3.88 0.04 10.34
N TRP A 61 -3.67 0.76 11.43
CA TRP A 61 -4.32 2.06 11.69
C TRP A 61 -3.29 3.16 11.69
N ASP A 62 -3.67 4.35 11.21
CA ASP A 62 -2.85 5.54 11.36
C ASP A 62 -3.04 6.19 12.74
N ARG A 63 -2.31 7.28 13.00
CA ARG A 63 -2.35 8.00 14.27
C ARG A 63 -3.74 8.48 14.65
N GLU A 64 -4.51 9.00 13.70
CA GLU A 64 -5.84 9.53 13.98
C GLU A 64 -6.80 8.40 14.33
N GLU A 65 -6.66 7.26 13.66
CA GLU A 65 -7.53 6.12 13.86
C GLU A 65 -7.21 5.32 15.11
N ARG A 66 -5.93 5.29 15.51
CA ARG A 66 -5.53 4.78 16.83
C ARG A 66 -6.06 5.63 17.97
N ALA A 67 -6.38 6.90 17.74
CA ALA A 67 -6.96 7.78 18.76
C ALA A 67 -8.49 7.61 18.92
N LEU A 68 -9.15 6.90 18.01
CA LEU A 68 -10.60 6.63 18.09
C LEU A 68 -10.95 5.70 19.25
N THR A 69 -12.22 5.67 19.63
CA THR A 69 -12.74 4.64 20.54
C THR A 69 -12.85 3.29 19.84
N ASP A 70 -12.98 2.22 20.62
CA ASP A 70 -13.17 0.88 20.05
C ASP A 70 -14.46 0.75 19.24
N ALA A 71 -15.53 1.41 19.68
CA ALA A 71 -16.79 1.46 18.93
C ALA A 71 -16.60 2.13 17.56
N GLN A 72 -15.94 3.29 17.54
CA GLN A 72 -15.64 4.02 16.31
C GLN A 72 -14.70 3.23 15.37
N ARG A 73 -13.77 2.44 15.92
CA ARG A 73 -12.95 1.52 15.11
C ARG A 73 -13.75 0.33 14.60
N GLY A 74 -14.67 -0.21 15.39
CA GLY A 74 -15.61 -1.25 14.97
C GLY A 74 -16.43 -0.84 13.75
N GLU A 75 -16.82 0.43 13.65
CA GLU A 75 -17.51 0.99 12.47
C GLU A 75 -16.60 1.09 11.22
N ARG A 76 -15.28 0.93 11.38
CA ARG A 76 -14.25 1.09 10.35
C ARG A 76 -13.63 -0.22 9.87
N ILE A 77 -14.12 -1.36 10.33
CA ILE A 77 -13.76 -2.69 9.82
C ILE A 77 -14.91 -3.28 8.99
N PRO A 78 -14.67 -4.36 8.24
CA PRO A 78 -15.74 -5.07 7.55
C PRO A 78 -16.80 -5.64 8.51
N THR A 79 -18.04 -5.75 8.05
CA THR A 79 -19.17 -6.31 8.81
C THR A 79 -18.89 -7.77 9.19
N GLY A 80 -19.32 -8.17 10.39
CA GLY A 80 -19.15 -9.54 10.89
C GLY A 80 -17.74 -9.89 11.36
N MET A 81 -16.83 -8.92 11.37
CA MET A 81 -15.46 -9.09 11.88
C MET A 81 -15.35 -8.71 13.36
N THR A 82 -14.47 -9.40 14.07
CA THR A 82 -14.10 -9.11 15.46
C THR A 82 -12.77 -8.37 15.47
N LEU A 83 -12.78 -7.10 15.86
CA LEU A 83 -11.55 -6.32 16.01
C LEU A 83 -10.67 -6.92 17.11
N ARG A 84 -9.50 -7.42 16.75
CA ARG A 84 -8.49 -7.90 17.69
C ARG A 84 -7.53 -6.79 18.08
N LYS A 85 -7.04 -6.87 19.31
CA LYS A 85 -6.14 -5.89 19.93
C LYS A 85 -4.87 -6.64 20.35
N GLY A 86 -3.73 -6.25 19.79
CA GLY A 86 -2.41 -6.66 20.27
C GLY A 86 -1.95 -5.75 21.41
N SER A 87 -0.68 -5.31 21.43
CA SER A 87 -0.27 -4.26 22.40
C SER A 87 -0.72 -2.83 22.03
N ASP A 88 -1.49 -2.69 20.96
CA ASP A 88 -2.81 -2.05 20.96
C ASP A 88 -3.32 -2.00 19.52
N PHE A 89 -2.47 -1.73 18.52
CA PHE A 89 -2.76 -1.83 17.07
C PHE A 89 -1.43 -1.83 16.29
N LEU A 90 -1.43 -2.30 15.03
CA LEU A 90 -0.27 -2.08 14.15
C LEU A 90 -0.32 -0.69 13.49
N LYS A 91 0.80 0.03 13.53
CA LYS A 91 0.93 1.33 12.85
C LYS A 91 0.98 1.16 11.33
N SER A 92 0.11 1.84 10.60
CA SER A 92 0.14 1.84 9.14
C SER A 92 1.13 2.84 8.55
N GLU A 93 1.57 3.84 9.32
CA GLU A 93 2.56 4.81 8.86
C GLU A 93 3.93 4.15 8.73
N TYR A 94 4.58 4.35 7.59
CA TYR A 94 5.91 3.81 7.36
C TYR A 94 6.91 4.33 8.40
N ALA A 95 7.52 3.41 9.15
CA ALA A 95 8.63 3.74 10.03
C ALA A 95 9.87 4.13 9.23
N LYS A 96 10.80 4.86 9.86
CA LYS A 96 12.09 5.26 9.24
C LYS A 96 12.93 4.08 8.72
N ASP A 97 12.70 2.88 9.27
CA ASP A 97 13.43 1.66 8.96
C ASP A 97 12.65 0.67 8.07
N ALA A 98 11.45 1.04 7.61
CA ALA A 98 10.60 0.15 6.81
C ALA A 98 11.17 -0.16 5.40
N ASP A 99 12.30 0.46 5.03
CA ASP A 99 12.97 0.38 3.73
C ASP A 99 14.23 -0.48 3.69
N LYS A 100 14.57 -1.19 4.77
CA LYS A 100 15.81 -1.98 4.89
C LYS A 100 15.82 -3.31 4.14
N GLU A 101 14.68 -3.76 3.61
CA GLU A 101 14.54 -5.08 3.00
C GLU A 101 14.29 -5.02 1.50
N SER A 102 14.94 -5.89 0.74
CA SER A 102 14.66 -6.04 -0.68
C SER A 102 13.23 -6.53 -0.92
N LEU A 103 12.53 -5.91 -1.88
CA LEU A 103 11.20 -6.27 -2.35
C LEU A 103 11.31 -7.47 -3.30
N SER A 104 11.10 -8.68 -2.78
CA SER A 104 11.22 -9.93 -3.55
C SER A 104 10.08 -10.92 -3.25
N ARG A 105 9.96 -11.96 -4.07
CA ARG A 105 9.04 -13.08 -3.82
C ARG A 105 9.22 -13.67 -2.42
N THR A 106 10.43 -14.04 -2.06
CA THR A 106 10.76 -14.64 -0.76
C THR A 106 10.41 -13.70 0.38
N THR A 107 10.69 -12.40 0.22
CA THR A 107 10.31 -11.38 1.21
C THR A 107 8.79 -11.35 1.40
N MET A 108 8.00 -11.30 0.33
CA MET A 108 6.53 -11.32 0.42
C MET A 108 6.03 -12.56 1.15
N GLU A 109 6.49 -13.75 0.77
CA GLU A 109 6.08 -15.02 1.39
C GLU A 109 6.39 -15.03 2.89
N GLY A 110 7.60 -14.61 3.28
CA GLY A 110 7.99 -14.49 4.68
C GLY A 110 7.16 -13.47 5.47
N ARG A 111 6.85 -12.31 4.88
CA ARG A 111 6.04 -11.27 5.54
C ARG A 111 4.59 -11.64 5.68
N LEU A 112 4.00 -12.31 4.69
CA LEU A 112 2.65 -12.86 4.80
C LEU A 112 2.57 -13.93 5.91
N GLY A 113 3.56 -14.83 5.98
CA GLY A 113 3.69 -15.78 7.08
C GLY A 113 3.81 -15.09 8.44
N LYS A 114 4.57 -14.00 8.53
CA LYS A 114 4.72 -13.21 9.76
C LYS A 114 3.38 -12.61 10.23
N LEU A 115 2.59 -12.01 9.32
CA LEU A 115 1.27 -11.47 9.65
C LEU A 115 0.27 -12.57 10.07
N HIS A 116 0.33 -13.74 9.42
CA HIS A 116 -0.46 -14.91 9.78
C HIS A 116 -0.16 -15.38 11.21
N THR A 117 1.11 -15.68 11.50
CA THR A 117 1.54 -16.13 12.84
C THR A 117 1.20 -15.10 13.91
N TYR A 118 1.45 -13.81 13.64
CA TYR A 118 1.16 -12.75 14.59
C TYR A 118 -0.31 -12.73 15.00
N LEU A 119 -1.23 -12.79 14.03
CA LEU A 119 -2.66 -12.79 14.34
C LEU A 119 -3.08 -14.06 15.08
N GLY A 120 -2.54 -15.23 14.69
CA GLY A 120 -2.77 -16.48 15.42
C GLY A 120 -2.29 -16.42 16.87
N ASP A 121 -1.15 -15.79 17.14
CA ASP A 121 -0.64 -15.59 18.50
C ASP A 121 -1.52 -14.60 19.29
N VAL A 122 -1.96 -13.51 18.68
CA VAL A 122 -2.89 -12.55 19.32
C VAL A 122 -4.22 -13.21 19.69
N VAL A 123 -4.80 -14.00 18.77
CA VAL A 123 -6.07 -14.72 19.02
C VAL A 123 -5.91 -15.75 20.13
N ALA A 124 -4.75 -16.41 20.21
CA ALA A 124 -4.43 -17.38 21.25
C ALA A 124 -3.88 -16.76 22.54
N GLU A 125 -3.92 -15.42 22.68
CA GLU A 125 -3.42 -14.67 23.84
C GLU A 125 -1.94 -14.97 24.18
N ARG A 126 -1.13 -15.28 23.16
CA ARG A 126 0.31 -15.53 23.27
C ARG A 126 1.10 -14.24 23.07
N ARG A 127 2.37 -14.26 23.51
CA ARG A 127 3.31 -13.17 23.25
C ARG A 127 3.49 -12.97 21.74
N ALA A 128 3.09 -11.82 21.23
CA ALA A 128 3.18 -11.47 19.82
C ALA A 128 4.31 -10.46 19.55
N ASP A 129 4.98 -10.59 18.39
CA ASP A 129 6.02 -9.67 17.92
C ASP A 129 5.41 -8.52 17.10
N ASN A 130 5.01 -7.45 17.79
CA ASN A 130 4.36 -6.30 17.16
C ASN A 130 5.29 -5.61 16.14
N ALA A 131 6.54 -5.35 16.50
CA ALA A 131 7.48 -4.63 15.63
C ALA A 131 7.75 -5.41 14.34
N GLY A 132 7.94 -6.72 14.43
CA GLY A 132 8.09 -7.57 13.26
C GLY A 132 6.83 -7.63 12.39
N ALA A 133 5.65 -7.59 12.99
CA ALA A 133 4.38 -7.55 12.26
C ALA A 133 4.13 -6.18 11.59
N GLU A 134 4.47 -5.06 12.24
CA GLU A 134 4.41 -3.72 11.64
C GLU A 134 5.32 -3.63 10.41
N ALA A 135 6.57 -4.10 10.53
CA ALA A 135 7.49 -4.16 9.40
C ALA A 135 6.93 -5.02 8.25
N ALA A 136 6.32 -6.17 8.57
CA ALA A 136 5.67 -7.02 7.58
C ALA A 136 4.50 -6.32 6.87
N LEU A 137 3.64 -5.64 7.62
CA LEU A 137 2.52 -4.85 7.09
C LEU A 137 3.03 -3.79 6.10
N HIS A 138 4.09 -3.07 6.46
CA HIS A 138 4.67 -2.02 5.61
C HIS A 138 5.24 -2.58 4.30
N VAL A 139 6.00 -3.66 4.38
CA VAL A 139 6.58 -4.31 3.18
C VAL A 139 5.47 -4.84 2.26
N ILE A 140 4.45 -5.49 2.82
CA ILE A 140 3.29 -5.96 2.05
C ILE A 140 2.57 -4.78 1.40
N ALA A 141 2.31 -3.69 2.13
CA ALA A 141 1.68 -2.49 1.59
C ALA A 141 2.48 -1.89 0.41
N ARG A 142 3.81 -1.84 0.52
CA ARG A 142 4.70 -1.39 -0.55
C ARG A 142 4.63 -2.29 -1.78
N MET A 143 4.64 -3.59 -1.59
CA MET A 143 4.62 -4.58 -2.68
C MET A 143 3.22 -4.81 -3.27
N THR A 144 2.19 -4.24 -2.66
CA THR A 144 0.79 -4.36 -3.10
C THR A 144 0.20 -2.99 -3.48
N ALA A 145 -0.26 -2.20 -2.50
CA ALA A 145 -0.92 -0.93 -2.68
C ALA A 145 -0.03 0.08 -3.40
N GLU A 146 1.24 0.23 -3.00
CA GLU A 146 2.13 1.20 -3.66
C GLU A 146 2.45 0.79 -5.09
N MET A 147 2.72 -0.50 -5.36
CA MET A 147 2.85 -0.99 -6.75
C MET A 147 1.56 -0.84 -7.57
N ALA A 148 0.38 -0.90 -6.93
CA ALA A 148 -0.87 -0.61 -7.61
C ALA A 148 -0.99 0.88 -7.97
N ARG A 149 -0.45 1.79 -7.16
CA ARG A 149 -0.46 3.26 -7.38
C ARG A 149 0.58 3.73 -8.39
N PHE A 150 1.77 3.13 -8.38
CA PHE A 150 2.93 3.58 -9.13
C PHE A 150 3.32 2.58 -10.22
N GLY A 151 2.71 2.70 -11.39
CA GLY A 151 2.81 1.73 -12.47
C GLY A 151 4.19 1.57 -13.08
N LEU A 152 4.99 2.63 -13.15
CA LEU A 152 6.37 2.55 -13.66
C LEU A 152 7.26 1.71 -12.75
N PHE A 153 7.21 1.98 -11.44
CA PHE A 153 7.88 1.19 -10.42
C PHE A 153 7.41 -0.26 -10.43
N ALA A 154 6.09 -0.48 -10.51
CA ALA A 154 5.50 -1.82 -10.58
C ALA A 154 6.01 -2.65 -11.76
N LYS A 155 6.22 -2.05 -12.94
CA LYS A 155 6.76 -2.74 -14.12
C LYS A 155 8.18 -3.25 -13.86
N SER A 156 9.03 -2.43 -13.25
CA SER A 156 10.40 -2.83 -12.88
C SER A 156 10.38 -3.93 -11.81
N PHE A 157 9.52 -3.77 -10.80
CA PHE A 157 9.35 -4.74 -9.73
C PHE A 157 8.90 -6.12 -10.21
N THR A 158 7.89 -6.21 -11.08
CA THR A 158 7.41 -7.50 -11.58
C THR A 158 8.45 -8.23 -12.42
N GLN A 159 9.28 -7.50 -13.17
CA GLN A 159 10.40 -8.08 -13.93
C GLN A 159 11.49 -8.66 -13.03
N LYS A 160 11.64 -8.12 -11.82
CA LYS A 160 12.64 -8.56 -10.83
C LYS A 160 12.01 -9.29 -9.63
N TRP A 161 10.79 -9.80 -9.78
CA TRP A 161 10.04 -10.42 -8.68
C TRP A 161 10.83 -11.50 -7.94
N ALA A 162 11.54 -12.36 -8.66
CA ALA A 162 12.35 -13.42 -8.07
C ALA A 162 13.67 -12.90 -7.48
N ALA A 163 14.38 -12.01 -8.19
CA ALA A 163 15.70 -11.53 -7.79
C ALA A 163 15.65 -10.48 -6.66
N GLY A 164 14.55 -9.74 -6.56
CA GLY A 164 14.38 -8.66 -5.61
C GLY A 164 14.86 -7.29 -6.11
N LEU A 165 14.41 -6.26 -5.40
CA LEU A 165 14.83 -4.86 -5.59
C LEU A 165 14.95 -4.20 -4.22
N GLU A 166 16.05 -3.49 -3.99
CA GLU A 166 16.14 -2.57 -2.84
C GLU A 166 15.02 -1.52 -2.90
N GLN A 167 14.56 -1.00 -1.76
CA GLN A 167 13.39 -0.11 -1.73
C GLN A 167 13.69 1.33 -2.16
N ASP A 168 14.96 1.68 -2.29
CA ASP A 168 15.45 2.95 -2.82
C ASP A 168 15.72 2.90 -4.33
N TYR A 169 15.37 1.79 -4.99
CA TYR A 169 15.56 1.66 -6.43
C TYR A 169 14.89 2.79 -7.21
N THR A 170 15.55 3.16 -8.30
CA THR A 170 15.07 4.14 -9.27
C THR A 170 14.78 3.44 -10.60
N VAL A 171 14.01 4.11 -11.46
CA VAL A 171 13.73 3.64 -12.82
C VAL A 171 14.11 4.76 -13.80
N THR A 172 14.87 4.42 -14.82
CA THR A 172 15.21 5.34 -15.92
C THR A 172 14.38 5.02 -17.14
N VAL A 173 13.73 6.03 -17.70
CA VAL A 173 12.93 5.94 -18.92
C VAL A 173 13.18 7.15 -19.82
N LYS A 174 13.00 6.96 -21.12
CA LYS A 174 13.06 8.05 -22.10
C LYS A 174 11.69 8.73 -22.20
N LEU A 175 11.61 10.02 -21.86
CA LEU A 175 10.38 10.80 -21.89
C LEU A 175 10.39 11.81 -23.03
N HIS A 176 9.19 12.10 -23.54
CA HIS A 176 8.95 13.08 -24.60
C HIS A 176 8.49 14.40 -23.99
N TYR A 177 9.36 15.41 -23.97
CA TYR A 177 9.07 16.69 -23.31
C TYR A 177 8.39 17.69 -24.25
N SER A 178 8.77 17.67 -25.53
CA SER A 178 8.23 18.53 -26.58
C SER A 178 8.48 17.87 -27.95
N PRO A 179 7.79 18.24 -29.05
CA PRO A 179 7.99 17.62 -30.37
C PRO A 179 9.47 17.51 -30.76
N GLY A 180 9.96 16.28 -30.98
CA GLY A 180 11.36 16.00 -31.29
C GLY A 180 12.33 15.94 -30.09
N GLU A 181 11.89 16.34 -28.90
CA GLU A 181 12.71 16.37 -27.68
C GLU A 181 12.44 15.16 -26.78
N TYR A 182 13.34 14.19 -26.81
CA TYR A 182 13.33 13.05 -25.92
C TYR A 182 14.55 13.08 -24.99
N LYS A 183 14.32 12.95 -23.69
CA LYS A 183 15.39 12.93 -22.68
C LYS A 183 15.21 11.77 -21.73
N ASP A 184 16.32 11.25 -21.24
CA ASP A 184 16.29 10.26 -20.17
C ASP A 184 15.89 10.94 -18.87
N TYR A 185 14.94 10.32 -18.19
CA TYR A 185 14.46 10.72 -16.89
C TYR A 185 14.65 9.56 -15.92
N THR A 186 15.29 9.83 -14.80
CA THR A 186 15.41 8.89 -13.68
C THR A 186 14.49 9.35 -12.55
N THR A 187 13.60 8.45 -12.13
CA THR A 187 12.67 8.72 -11.03
C THR A 187 13.41 9.04 -9.74
N PRO A 188 12.79 9.75 -8.77
CA PRO A 188 13.19 9.64 -7.38
C PRO A 188 13.20 8.19 -6.90
N PRO A 189 13.90 7.86 -5.80
CA PRO A 189 13.80 6.56 -5.15
C PRO A 189 12.35 6.21 -4.86
N PHE A 190 11.99 4.93 -5.00
CA PHE A 190 10.62 4.47 -4.81
C PHE A 190 10.05 4.88 -3.43
N ARG A 191 10.82 4.70 -2.35
CA ARG A 191 10.44 5.12 -0.98
C ARG A 191 10.09 6.61 -0.85
N ASP A 192 10.64 7.47 -1.69
CA ASP A 192 10.39 8.91 -1.66
C ASP A 192 9.17 9.27 -2.52
N ALA A 193 8.98 8.56 -3.64
CA ALA A 193 7.83 8.74 -4.52
C ALA A 193 6.51 8.42 -3.80
N ILE A 194 6.45 7.35 -3.00
CA ILE A 194 5.22 6.93 -2.29
C ILE A 194 4.69 8.03 -1.35
N LEU A 195 5.57 8.77 -0.68
CA LEU A 195 5.20 9.87 0.23
C LEU A 195 4.59 11.06 -0.50
N LYS A 196 4.69 11.10 -1.84
CA LYS A 196 4.22 12.20 -2.68
C LYS A 196 3.08 11.78 -3.59
N TRP A 197 2.40 10.65 -3.35
CA TRP A 197 1.36 10.13 -4.25
C TRP A 197 0.26 11.14 -4.60
N LYS A 198 -0.32 11.84 -3.60
CA LYS A 198 -1.34 12.89 -3.81
C LYS A 198 -0.81 14.02 -4.70
N LYS A 199 0.38 14.56 -4.40
CA LYS A 199 0.99 15.65 -5.18
C LYS A 199 1.39 15.22 -6.58
N THR A 200 1.95 14.01 -6.72
CA THR A 200 2.32 13.43 -8.02
C THR A 200 1.09 13.22 -8.90
N THR A 201 -0.01 12.72 -8.32
CA THR A 201 -1.28 12.61 -9.03
C THR A 201 -1.76 13.99 -9.50
N LYS A 202 -1.79 15.00 -8.61
CA LYS A 202 -2.21 16.36 -8.97
C LYS A 202 -1.33 16.91 -10.12
N LYS A 203 -0.01 16.74 -10.04
CA LYS A 203 0.92 17.17 -11.08
C LYS A 203 0.70 16.46 -12.41
N SER A 204 0.44 15.14 -12.38
CA SER A 204 0.15 14.33 -13.57
C SER A 204 -1.18 14.68 -14.25
N ASN A 205 -2.06 15.43 -13.57
CA ASN A 205 -3.33 15.90 -14.12
C ASN A 205 -3.24 17.37 -14.60
N GLY A 206 -2.02 17.91 -14.75
CA GLY A 206 -1.81 19.30 -15.17
C GLY A 206 -1.91 20.33 -14.05
N GLY A 207 -1.89 19.90 -12.77
CA GLY A 207 -1.88 20.82 -11.64
C GLY A 207 -0.68 21.76 -11.64
N THR A 208 -0.91 23.03 -11.29
CA THR A 208 0.10 24.09 -11.33
C THR A 208 1.04 24.09 -10.13
N ASP A 209 0.67 23.45 -9.02
CA ASP A 209 1.52 23.34 -7.82
C ASP A 209 2.93 22.85 -8.16
N THR A 210 3.92 23.43 -7.48
CA THR A 210 5.29 22.94 -7.51
C THR A 210 5.39 21.63 -6.73
N LEU A 211 5.82 20.58 -7.42
CA LEU A 211 6.18 19.29 -6.82
C LEU A 211 7.69 19.18 -6.77
N THR A 212 8.26 19.15 -5.58
CA THR A 212 9.70 18.92 -5.38
C THR A 212 9.92 17.62 -4.60
N VAL A 213 10.85 16.80 -5.09
CA VAL A 213 11.29 15.56 -4.45
C VAL A 213 12.81 15.55 -4.42
N LEU A 214 13.40 15.43 -3.23
CA LEU A 214 14.86 15.49 -3.02
C LEU A 214 15.53 16.69 -3.72
N GLY A 215 14.91 17.87 -3.61
CA GLY A 215 15.42 19.11 -4.21
C GLY A 215 15.19 19.25 -5.73
N LYS A 216 14.64 18.25 -6.41
CA LYS A 216 14.32 18.31 -7.84
C LYS A 216 12.85 18.61 -8.07
N THR A 217 12.57 19.60 -8.91
CA THR A 217 11.20 19.89 -9.36
C THR A 217 10.77 18.87 -10.39
N ILE A 218 9.63 18.23 -10.14
CA ILE A 218 9.01 17.25 -11.03
C ILE A 218 7.98 17.95 -11.92
N VAL A 219 8.13 17.81 -13.23
CA VAL A 219 7.18 18.35 -14.22
C VAL A 219 6.05 17.37 -14.52
N GLN A 220 5.05 17.80 -15.30
CA GLN A 220 3.86 16.98 -15.59
C GLN A 220 4.21 15.64 -16.25
N VAL A 221 4.99 15.64 -17.34
CA VAL A 221 5.34 14.41 -18.07
C VAL A 221 6.08 13.40 -17.20
N GLU A 222 6.91 13.87 -16.27
CA GLU A 222 7.62 13.03 -15.31
C GLU A 222 6.67 12.46 -14.26
N ALA A 223 5.71 13.25 -13.77
CA ALA A 223 4.68 12.79 -12.86
C ALA A 223 3.75 11.75 -13.52
N GLU A 224 3.39 11.95 -14.80
CA GLU A 224 2.64 10.98 -15.60
C GLU A 224 3.41 9.67 -15.76
N ALA A 225 4.72 9.75 -16.02
CA ALA A 225 5.59 8.59 -16.10
C ALA A 225 5.67 7.85 -14.76
N ILE A 226 5.88 8.54 -13.63
CA ILE A 226 5.90 7.94 -12.28
C ILE A 226 4.60 7.18 -12.00
N ILE A 227 3.44 7.78 -12.30
CA ILE A 227 2.14 7.12 -12.15
C ILE A 227 2.04 5.93 -13.10
N GLY A 228 2.47 6.05 -14.35
CA GLY A 228 2.65 4.93 -15.28
C GLY A 228 1.41 4.05 -15.46
N GLY A 229 0.21 4.65 -15.52
CA GLY A 229 -1.06 3.91 -15.58
C GLY A 229 -1.48 3.24 -14.26
N GLY A 230 -0.82 3.58 -13.14
CA GLY A 230 -1.21 3.18 -11.80
C GLY A 230 -2.42 3.96 -11.27
N ALA A 231 -2.89 3.58 -10.08
CA ALA A 231 -4.01 4.21 -9.42
C ALA A 231 -3.69 5.66 -9.03
N LYS A 232 -4.49 6.61 -9.51
CA LYS A 232 -4.41 8.04 -9.18
C LYS A 232 -5.16 8.36 -7.90
N TRP A 233 -4.61 9.23 -7.05
CA TRP A 233 -5.29 9.78 -5.87
C TRP A 233 -6.65 10.39 -6.24
N ARG A 234 -7.64 10.18 -5.38
CA ARG A 234 -8.98 10.76 -5.51
C ARG A 234 -9.23 11.73 -4.35
N PRO A 235 -9.49 13.03 -4.63
CA PRO A 235 -9.90 13.97 -3.59
C PRO A 235 -11.28 13.56 -3.04
N GLU A 236 -11.57 13.94 -1.79
CA GLU A 236 -12.95 13.95 -1.31
C GLU A 236 -13.73 15.10 -1.93
N ALA A 237 -15.05 14.96 -1.97
CA ALA A 237 -15.90 16.15 -2.10
C ALA A 237 -15.65 17.03 -0.86
N GLY A 238 -14.95 18.15 -1.04
CA GLY A 238 -14.59 19.09 0.04
C GLY A 238 -13.13 19.09 0.49
N GLU A 239 -12.25 18.29 -0.13
CA GLU A 239 -10.77 18.42 -0.02
C GLU A 239 -10.19 19.24 -1.18
#